data_AF-Q74B64-F1
#
_entry.id   AF-Q74B64-F1
#
_cell.length_a   1.000
_cell.length_b   1.000
_cell.length_c   1.000
_cell.angle_alpha   90.00
_cell.angle_beta   90.00
_cell.angle_gamma   90.00
#
_symmetry.space_group_name_H-M   'P 1'
#
loop_
_entity.id
_entity.type
_entity.pdbx_description
1 polymer ?
#
loop_
_entity_poly.entity_id
_entity_poly.type
_entity_poly.pdbx_seq_one_letter_code
_entity_poly.pdbx_strand_id
1 'polypeptide(L)'
;MDFDKAVAWVEENKAMIKGYIAKYRNFSPYEERDYMQEAYESAFVAACRCGEKKIKFEAAFWKVFRNQISVITPAPDILTHGSNSIPSHFCSDDLSAVAEKRSQERQKEPDIEAIFQSVRHHLTEKEQQVLYWALGIGMEGQMSNYEIADRLGCVVSNVRDILSRALDRIKSLVEKGSIDPKNLV
;
A
#
# COMPACT_ATOMS: atom_id res chain seq x y z
N MET A 1 -21.73 19.44 -19.77
CA MET A 1 -20.92 18.86 -20.85
C MET A 1 -21.22 17.38 -20.86
N ASP A 2 -21.45 16.78 -22.03
CA ASP A 2 -21.68 15.33 -22.17
C ASP A 2 -20.41 14.67 -22.73
N PHE A 3 -20.25 13.35 -22.58
CA PHE A 3 -19.05 12.63 -22.98
C PHE A 3 -18.78 12.73 -24.49
N ASP A 4 -19.81 12.55 -25.32
CA ASP A 4 -19.68 12.68 -26.78
C ASP A 4 -19.23 14.10 -27.19
N LYS A 5 -19.73 15.11 -26.48
CA LYS A 5 -19.32 16.51 -26.70
C LYS A 5 -17.89 16.75 -26.24
N ALA A 6 -17.44 16.09 -25.16
CA ALA A 6 -16.08 16.20 -24.65
C ALA A 6 -15.07 15.58 -25.62
N VAL A 7 -15.40 14.42 -26.20
CA VAL A 7 -14.61 13.76 -27.25
C VAL A 7 -14.57 14.62 -28.51
N ALA A 8 -15.72 15.11 -28.97
CA ALA A 8 -15.78 16.00 -30.13
C ALA A 8 -14.91 17.26 -29.94
N TRP A 9 -14.94 17.85 -28.74
CA TRP A 9 -14.09 19.00 -28.42
C TRP A 9 -12.59 18.68 -28.51
N VAL A 10 -12.15 17.48 -28.06
CA VAL A 10 -10.74 17.05 -28.19
C VAL A 10 -10.35 16.91 -29.66
N GLU A 11 -11.22 16.36 -30.51
CA GLU A 11 -10.95 16.25 -31.95
C GLU A 11 -10.87 17.62 -32.63
N GLU A 12 -11.77 18.53 -32.30
CA GLU A 12 -11.77 19.91 -32.83
C GLU A 12 -10.50 20.67 -32.41
N ASN A 13 -9.99 20.42 -31.19
CA ASN A 13 -8.84 21.12 -30.62
C ASN A 13 -7.53 20.33 -30.73
N LYS A 14 -7.51 19.27 -31.53
CA LYS A 14 -6.39 18.33 -31.65
C LYS A 14 -5.07 19.01 -32.01
N ALA A 15 -5.08 20.00 -32.91
CA ALA A 15 -3.88 20.73 -33.30
C ALA A 15 -3.28 21.53 -32.12
N MET A 16 -4.13 22.17 -31.31
CA MET A 16 -3.71 22.91 -30.12
C MET A 16 -3.12 21.96 -29.07
N ILE A 17 -3.78 20.82 -28.84
CA ILE A 17 -3.33 19.79 -27.90
C ILE A 17 -1.98 19.21 -28.34
N LYS A 18 -1.81 18.88 -29.62
CA LYS A 18 -0.53 18.42 -30.18
C LYS A 18 0.59 19.45 -30.03
N GLY A 19 0.29 20.73 -30.28
CA GLY A 19 1.24 21.81 -30.06
C GLY A 19 1.70 21.89 -28.60
N TYR A 20 0.78 21.67 -27.65
CA TYR A 20 1.10 21.60 -26.24
C TYR A 20 1.96 20.38 -25.86
N ILE A 21 1.66 19.21 -26.45
CA ILE A 21 2.38 17.95 -26.21
C ILE A 21 3.82 18.00 -26.74
N ALA A 22 4.07 18.75 -27.82
CA ALA A 22 5.36 18.75 -28.52
C ALA A 22 6.58 18.97 -27.61
N LYS A 23 6.45 19.81 -26.57
CA LYS A 23 7.53 20.08 -25.59
C LYS A 23 7.84 18.90 -24.67
N TYR A 24 6.93 17.93 -24.50
CA TYR A 24 7.10 16.76 -23.64
C TYR A 24 7.75 15.58 -24.35
N ARG A 25 7.65 15.53 -25.68
CA ARG A 25 8.16 14.41 -26.49
C ARG A 25 9.66 14.15 -26.30
N ASN A 26 10.44 15.17 -25.96
CA ASN A 26 11.88 15.04 -25.74
C ASN A 26 12.23 14.42 -24.37
N PHE A 27 11.28 14.35 -23.45
CA PHE A 27 11.49 13.92 -22.06
C PHE A 27 10.83 12.57 -21.75
N SER A 28 10.24 11.91 -22.75
CA SER A 28 9.55 10.63 -22.58
C SER A 28 9.75 9.72 -23.78
N PRO A 29 9.68 8.39 -23.60
CA PRO A 29 9.61 7.46 -24.72
C PRO A 29 8.24 7.43 -25.41
N TYR A 30 7.23 8.12 -24.88
CA TYR A 30 5.86 8.10 -25.40
C TYR A 30 5.69 8.81 -26.74
N GLU A 31 4.82 8.24 -27.57
CA GLU A 31 4.45 8.81 -28.86
C GLU A 31 3.29 9.80 -28.73
N GLU A 32 3.07 10.59 -29.78
CA GLU A 32 1.94 11.53 -29.83
C GLU A 32 0.59 10.83 -29.60
N ARG A 33 0.45 9.58 -30.03
CA ARG A 33 -0.78 8.80 -29.86
C ARG A 33 -1.07 8.51 -28.38
N ASP A 34 -0.03 8.21 -27.60
CA ASP A 34 -0.16 7.96 -26.16
C ASP A 34 -0.65 9.23 -25.45
N TYR A 35 -0.05 10.39 -25.75
CA TYR A 35 -0.49 11.65 -25.19
C TYR A 35 -1.89 12.08 -25.65
N MET A 36 -2.29 11.73 -26.86
CA MET A 36 -3.65 11.97 -27.31
C MET A 36 -4.65 11.07 -26.57
N GLN A 37 -4.29 9.83 -26.25
CA GLN A 37 -5.10 8.97 -25.39
C GLN A 37 -5.32 9.60 -24.01
N GLU A 38 -4.27 10.12 -23.39
CA GLU A 38 -4.36 10.89 -22.14
C GLU A 38 -5.26 12.12 -22.27
N ALA A 39 -5.28 12.78 -23.44
CA ALA A 39 -6.18 13.91 -23.69
C ALA A 39 -7.66 13.47 -23.68
N TYR A 40 -8.00 12.33 -24.28
CA TYR A 40 -9.38 11.82 -24.22
C TYR A 40 -9.77 11.41 -22.79
N GLU A 41 -8.87 10.77 -22.05
CA GLU A 41 -9.12 10.43 -20.64
C GLU A 41 -9.32 11.69 -19.78
N SER A 42 -8.46 12.69 -19.96
CA SER A 42 -8.60 14.01 -19.36
C SER A 42 -9.93 14.68 -19.67
N ALA A 43 -10.41 14.57 -20.90
CA ALA A 43 -11.69 15.11 -21.33
C ALA A 43 -12.87 14.41 -20.63
N PHE A 44 -12.79 13.09 -20.46
CA PHE A 44 -13.78 12.32 -19.70
C PHE A 44 -13.86 12.81 -18.24
N VAL A 45 -12.71 12.90 -17.57
CA VAL A 45 -12.63 13.39 -16.18
C VAL A 45 -13.09 14.85 -16.07
N ALA A 46 -12.75 15.69 -17.05
CA ALA A 46 -13.16 17.09 -17.08
C ALA A 46 -14.67 17.27 -17.29
N ALA A 47 -15.31 16.38 -18.07
CA ALA A 47 -16.76 16.41 -18.26
C ALA A 47 -17.50 16.16 -16.94
N CYS A 48 -17.05 15.18 -16.14
CA CYS A 48 -17.58 14.92 -14.79
C CYS A 48 -17.40 16.14 -13.88
N ARG A 49 -16.17 16.68 -13.80
CA ARG A 49 -15.84 17.81 -12.91
C ARG A 49 -16.54 19.12 -13.28
N CYS A 50 -16.81 19.33 -14.58
CA CYS A 50 -17.56 20.47 -15.09
C CYS A 50 -18.99 20.49 -14.52
N GLY A 51 -19.65 19.32 -14.48
CA GLY A 51 -20.99 19.16 -13.90
C GLY A 51 -21.03 19.44 -12.40
N GLU A 52 -20.07 18.89 -11.65
CA GLU A 52 -20.03 19.00 -10.18
C GLU A 52 -19.71 20.42 -9.70
N LYS A 53 -18.70 21.07 -10.31
CA LYS A 53 -18.13 22.33 -9.81
C LYS A 53 -18.58 23.57 -10.57
N LYS A 54 -19.45 23.43 -11.58
CA LYS A 54 -19.93 24.51 -12.47
C LYS A 54 -18.79 25.33 -13.10
N ILE A 55 -17.66 24.68 -13.42
CA ILE A 55 -16.50 25.30 -14.06
C ILE A 55 -16.61 25.12 -15.58
N LYS A 56 -16.09 26.05 -16.38
CA LYS A 56 -15.98 25.88 -17.84
C LYS A 56 -15.19 24.61 -18.18
N PHE A 57 -15.70 23.82 -19.13
CA PHE A 57 -15.11 22.54 -19.52
C PHE A 57 -13.63 22.67 -19.92
N GLU A 58 -13.30 23.60 -20.79
CA GLU A 58 -11.93 23.83 -21.26
C GLU A 58 -10.94 24.10 -20.11
N ALA A 59 -11.35 24.91 -19.13
CA ALA A 59 -10.51 25.18 -17.96
C ALA A 59 -10.31 23.94 -17.09
N ALA A 60 -11.36 23.12 -16.94
CA ALA A 60 -11.27 21.84 -16.24
C ALA A 60 -10.37 20.86 -17.00
N PHE A 61 -10.52 20.77 -18.33
CA PHE A 61 -9.71 19.95 -19.22
C PHE A 61 -8.23 20.28 -19.08
N TRP A 62 -7.84 21.54 -19.31
CA TRP A 62 -6.42 21.92 -19.23
C TRP A 62 -5.84 21.76 -17.84
N LYS A 63 -6.65 21.83 -16.78
CA LYS A 63 -6.18 21.54 -15.43
C LYS A 63 -5.91 20.04 -15.22
N VAL A 64 -6.82 19.18 -15.66
CA VAL A 64 -6.68 17.72 -15.56
C VAL A 64 -5.52 17.24 -16.44
N PHE A 65 -5.51 17.65 -17.70
CA PHE A 65 -4.54 17.23 -18.70
C PHE A 65 -3.10 17.61 -18.35
N ARG A 66 -2.89 18.85 -17.88
CA ARG A 66 -1.56 19.27 -17.44
C ARG A 66 -1.06 18.45 -16.24
N ASN A 67 -1.96 18.11 -15.32
CA ASN A 67 -1.60 17.31 -14.17
C ASN A 67 -1.24 15.87 -14.59
N GLN A 68 -2.06 15.24 -15.44
CA GLN A 68 -1.78 13.88 -15.94
C GLN A 68 -0.45 13.81 -16.69
N ILE A 69 -0.22 14.70 -17.66
CA ILE A 69 1.04 14.73 -18.42
C ILE A 69 2.24 14.94 -17.49
N SER A 70 2.13 15.80 -16.48
CA SER A 70 3.24 16.03 -15.55
C SER A 70 3.59 14.82 -14.69
N VAL A 71 2.66 13.89 -14.46
CA VAL A 71 2.91 12.65 -13.71
C VAL A 71 3.64 11.64 -14.59
N ILE A 72 3.23 11.49 -15.85
CA ILE A 72 3.80 10.50 -16.77
C ILE A 72 5.08 10.98 -17.44
N THR A 73 5.31 12.29 -17.51
CA THR A 73 6.48 12.89 -18.17
C THR A 73 7.11 13.96 -17.28
N PRO A 74 8.19 13.60 -16.55
CA PRO A 74 8.95 14.56 -15.78
C PRO A 74 9.71 15.48 -16.74
N ALA A 75 9.21 16.71 -16.92
CA ALA A 75 9.90 17.75 -17.68
C ALA A 75 10.62 18.71 -16.71
N PRO A 76 11.85 19.15 -17.01
CA PRO A 76 12.66 19.97 -16.10
C PRO A 76 12.00 21.30 -15.69
N ASP A 77 11.14 21.85 -16.55
CA ASP A 77 10.42 23.10 -16.29
C ASP A 77 9.16 22.93 -15.43
N ILE A 78 8.82 21.70 -15.04
CA ILE A 78 7.58 21.35 -14.35
C ILE A 78 7.92 20.70 -13.01
N LEU A 79 8.00 21.55 -11.98
CA LEU A 79 8.38 21.20 -10.61
C LEU A 79 7.37 20.33 -9.86
N THR A 80 6.29 19.88 -10.49
CA THR A 80 5.16 19.25 -9.77
C THR A 80 5.37 17.77 -9.48
N HIS A 81 6.15 17.03 -10.28
CA HIS A 81 6.41 15.61 -10.04
C HIS A 81 7.84 15.24 -10.46
N GLY A 82 8.59 14.64 -9.54
CA GLY A 82 9.92 14.07 -9.82
C GLY A 82 9.82 12.65 -10.36
N SER A 83 10.88 12.16 -11.00
CA SER A 83 10.98 10.74 -11.37
C SER A 83 11.04 9.87 -10.11
N ASN A 84 10.17 8.87 -10.02
CA ASN A 84 10.25 7.83 -8.98
C ASN A 84 11.31 6.76 -9.30
N SER A 85 11.93 6.83 -10.47
CA SER A 85 12.99 5.90 -10.86
C SER A 85 14.25 6.18 -10.04
N ILE A 86 14.99 5.11 -9.75
CA ILE A 86 16.30 5.21 -9.13
C ILE A 86 17.19 6.09 -10.02
N PRO A 87 17.83 7.13 -9.47
CA PRO A 87 18.74 7.97 -10.25
C PRO A 87 19.82 7.14 -10.94
N SER A 88 20.13 7.47 -12.19
CA SER A 88 21.05 6.68 -13.03
C SER A 88 22.45 6.47 -12.41
N HIS A 89 22.91 7.41 -11.59
CA HIS A 89 24.18 7.29 -10.87
C HIS A 89 24.18 6.25 -9.73
N PHE A 90 23.01 5.73 -9.36
CA PHE A 90 22.87 4.58 -8.47
C PHE A 90 22.65 3.27 -9.22
N CYS A 91 22.49 3.31 -10.55
CA CYS A 91 22.38 2.10 -11.37
C CYS A 91 23.78 1.54 -11.64
N SER A 92 23.94 0.22 -11.51
CA SER A 92 25.13 -0.50 -11.96
C SER A 92 24.85 -1.08 -13.34
N ASP A 93 25.79 -0.93 -14.28
CA ASP A 93 25.74 -1.57 -15.61
C ASP A 93 26.05 -3.08 -15.55
N ASP A 94 26.43 -3.58 -14.37
CA ASP A 94 26.74 -4.99 -14.17
C ASP A 94 25.46 -5.83 -14.04
N LEU A 95 24.99 -6.34 -15.19
CA LEU A 95 23.86 -7.27 -15.25
C LEU A 95 24.12 -8.60 -14.52
N SER A 96 25.37 -8.91 -14.13
CA SER A 96 25.66 -10.08 -13.28
C SER A 96 25.14 -9.90 -11.85
N ALA A 97 24.84 -8.65 -11.45
CA ALA A 97 24.20 -8.30 -10.19
C ALA A 97 22.66 -8.46 -10.21
N VAL A 98 22.07 -8.83 -11.35
CA VAL A 98 20.73 -9.45 -11.36
C VAL A 98 20.88 -10.87 -10.84
N ALA A 99 21.40 -10.99 -9.61
CA ALA A 99 21.12 -12.15 -8.81
C ALA A 99 19.60 -12.26 -8.82
N GLU A 100 19.08 -13.37 -9.34
CA GLU A 100 17.75 -13.81 -8.97
C GLU A 100 17.66 -13.51 -7.48
N LYS A 101 16.67 -12.70 -7.08
CA LYS A 101 16.25 -12.75 -5.69
C LYS A 101 15.80 -14.20 -5.51
N ARG A 102 16.75 -15.09 -5.21
CA ARG A 102 16.52 -16.30 -4.45
C ARG A 102 15.79 -15.71 -3.29
N SER A 103 14.48 -15.88 -3.32
CA SER A 103 13.65 -15.66 -2.16
C SER A 103 14.44 -16.40 -1.10
N GLN A 104 15.07 -15.68 -0.17
CA GLN A 104 15.61 -16.33 1.00
C GLN A 104 14.48 -17.26 1.41
N GLU A 105 14.74 -18.57 1.45
CA GLU A 105 13.73 -19.56 1.85
C GLU A 105 12.96 -18.90 2.97
N ARG A 106 11.69 -18.57 2.72
CA ARG A 106 10.88 -17.86 3.71
C ARG A 106 11.10 -18.67 4.96
N GLN A 107 11.84 -18.11 5.94
CA GLN A 107 12.05 -18.82 7.18
C GLN A 107 10.66 -19.21 7.61
N LYS A 108 10.43 -20.52 7.72
CA LYS A 108 9.11 -21.11 7.90
C LYS A 108 8.47 -20.29 9.01
N GLU A 109 7.45 -19.50 8.67
CA GLU A 109 6.85 -18.62 9.66
C GLU A 109 6.39 -19.53 10.79
N PRO A 110 6.79 -19.23 12.04
CA PRO A 110 6.45 -20.10 13.17
C PRO A 110 4.93 -20.22 13.22
N ASP A 111 4.43 -21.44 13.23
CA ASP A 111 2.99 -21.70 13.30
C ASP A 111 2.49 -21.29 14.69
N ILE A 112 1.98 -20.06 14.77
CA ILE A 112 1.52 -19.42 16.01
C ILE A 112 0.48 -20.31 16.71
N GLU A 113 -0.36 -20.99 15.93
CA GLU A 113 -1.40 -21.85 16.47
C GLU A 113 -0.81 -23.14 17.06
N ALA A 114 0.10 -23.80 16.33
CA ALA A 114 0.80 -24.97 16.86
C ALA A 114 1.58 -24.63 18.15
N ILE A 115 2.23 -23.46 18.20
CA ILE A 115 2.92 -22.97 19.39
C ILE A 115 1.94 -22.75 20.53
N PHE A 116 0.84 -22.03 20.29
CA PHE A 116 -0.17 -21.78 21.32
C PHE A 116 -0.76 -23.09 21.88
N GLN A 117 -1.08 -24.06 21.02
CA GLN A 117 -1.60 -25.37 21.43
C GLN A 117 -0.62 -26.14 22.31
N SER A 118 0.69 -26.01 22.08
CA SER A 118 1.71 -26.64 22.91
C SER A 118 1.82 -26.00 24.30
N VAL A 119 1.66 -24.68 24.41
CA VAL A 119 1.88 -23.95 25.68
C VAL A 119 0.62 -23.74 26.51
N ARG A 120 -0.59 -23.80 25.91
CA ARG A 120 -1.86 -23.47 26.57
C ARG A 120 -2.07 -24.24 27.86
N HIS A 121 -1.65 -25.52 27.91
CA HIS A 121 -1.85 -26.41 29.05
C HIS A 121 -1.09 -25.98 30.31
N HIS A 122 -0.12 -25.08 30.17
CA HIS A 122 0.63 -24.52 31.28
C HIS A 122 0.11 -23.17 31.77
N LEU A 123 -0.82 -22.55 31.03
CA LEU A 123 -1.42 -21.26 31.34
C LEU A 123 -2.74 -21.44 32.09
N THR A 124 -3.12 -20.44 32.89
CA THR A 124 -4.47 -20.38 33.49
C THR A 124 -5.53 -20.06 32.43
N GLU A 125 -6.80 -20.39 32.67
CA GLU A 125 -7.90 -20.14 31.71
C GLU A 125 -7.95 -18.67 31.24
N LYS A 126 -7.73 -17.71 32.15
CA LYS A 126 -7.70 -16.28 31.81
C LYS A 126 -6.49 -15.90 30.98
N GLU A 127 -5.31 -16.47 31.27
CA GLU A 127 -4.10 -16.26 30.47
C GLU A 127 -4.27 -16.86 29.07
N GLN A 128 -4.82 -18.06 28.97
CA GLN A 128 -5.13 -18.71 27.68
C GLN A 128 -6.06 -17.84 26.84
N GLN A 129 -7.16 -17.39 27.43
CA GLN A 129 -8.18 -16.61 26.73
C GLN A 129 -7.65 -15.26 26.22
N VAL A 130 -6.93 -14.52 27.06
CA VAL A 130 -6.34 -13.23 26.68
C VAL A 130 -5.24 -13.42 25.63
N LEU A 131 -4.38 -14.43 25.79
CA LEU A 131 -3.32 -14.72 24.83
C LEU A 131 -3.89 -15.19 23.48
N TYR A 132 -4.96 -15.99 23.48
CA TYR A 132 -5.64 -16.46 22.26
C TYR A 132 -6.14 -15.29 21.39
N TRP A 133 -6.79 -14.29 22.00
CA TRP A 133 -7.26 -13.10 21.29
C TRP A 133 -6.11 -12.17 20.88
N ALA A 134 -5.09 -12.01 21.73
CA ALA A 134 -3.93 -11.18 21.44
C ALA A 134 -3.04 -11.73 20.30
N LEU A 135 -3.02 -13.06 20.13
CA LEU A 135 -2.35 -13.74 19.02
C LEU A 135 -3.20 -13.79 17.74
N GLY A 136 -4.48 -13.44 17.82
CA GLY A 136 -5.38 -13.44 16.67
C GLY A 136 -5.74 -14.82 16.14
N ILE A 137 -5.69 -15.83 17.00
CA ILE A 137 -6.03 -17.22 16.65
C ILE A 137 -7.53 -17.37 16.40
N GLY A 138 -8.35 -16.54 17.04
CA GLY A 138 -9.80 -16.52 16.85
C GLY A 138 -10.23 -16.04 15.46
N MET A 139 -11.48 -16.31 15.12
CA MET A 139 -12.12 -15.88 13.86
C MET A 139 -12.11 -14.36 13.63
N GLU A 140 -11.91 -13.58 14.69
CA GLU A 140 -11.97 -12.11 14.68
C GLU A 140 -10.62 -11.46 14.36
N GLY A 141 -9.56 -12.27 14.19
CA GLY A 141 -8.20 -11.78 14.01
C GLY A 141 -7.59 -11.23 15.29
N GLN A 142 -6.44 -10.56 15.15
CA GLN A 142 -5.70 -10.01 16.28
C GLN A 142 -6.46 -8.85 16.94
N MET A 143 -6.80 -9.00 18.22
CA MET A 143 -7.45 -7.95 19.00
C MET A 143 -6.42 -7.11 19.77
N SER A 144 -6.66 -5.81 19.84
CA SER A 144 -5.92 -4.89 20.69
C SER A 144 -6.25 -5.09 22.17
N ASN A 145 -5.36 -4.63 23.06
CA ASN A 145 -5.60 -4.68 24.51
C ASN A 145 -6.88 -3.94 24.92
N TYR A 146 -7.29 -2.91 24.17
CA TYR A 146 -8.53 -2.16 24.42
C TYR A 146 -9.76 -3.01 24.09
N GLU A 147 -9.78 -3.67 22.94
CA GLU A 147 -10.89 -4.56 22.53
C GLU A 147 -11.03 -5.76 23.45
N ILE A 148 -9.89 -6.34 23.87
CA ILE A 148 -9.87 -7.43 24.86
C ILE A 148 -10.42 -6.95 26.21
N ALA A 149 -10.01 -5.75 26.65
CA ALA A 149 -10.45 -5.19 27.92
C ALA A 149 -11.96 -4.90 27.93
N ASP A 150 -12.47 -4.30 26.84
CA ASP A 150 -13.89 -4.02 26.64
C ASP A 150 -14.71 -5.32 26.67
N ARG A 151 -14.28 -6.35 25.93
CA ARG A 151 -14.92 -7.66 25.90
C ARG A 151 -14.93 -8.37 27.25
N LEU A 152 -13.88 -8.22 28.05
CA LEU A 152 -13.78 -8.82 29.39
C LEU A 152 -14.45 -7.96 30.48
N GLY A 153 -14.92 -6.75 30.15
CA GLY A 153 -15.45 -5.80 31.13
C GLY A 153 -14.41 -5.39 32.17
N CYS A 154 -13.14 -5.24 31.77
CA CYS A 154 -12.05 -4.89 32.67
C CYS A 154 -11.21 -3.71 32.15
N VAL A 155 -10.27 -3.23 32.96
CA VAL A 155 -9.38 -2.12 32.58
C VAL A 155 -8.22 -2.66 31.73
N VAL A 156 -7.75 -1.87 30.76
CA VAL A 156 -6.63 -2.21 29.86
C VAL A 156 -5.37 -2.62 30.61
N SER A 157 -5.11 -2.04 31.79
CA SER A 157 -4.00 -2.44 32.66
C SER A 157 -4.08 -3.93 33.06
N ASN A 158 -5.29 -4.43 33.36
CA ASN A 158 -5.49 -5.83 33.73
C ASN A 158 -5.13 -6.77 32.57
N VAL A 159 -5.49 -6.41 31.34
CA VAL A 159 -5.13 -7.19 30.14
C VAL A 159 -3.61 -7.23 29.97
N ARG A 160 -2.95 -6.08 30.10
CA ARG A 160 -1.48 -5.99 30.03
C ARG A 160 -0.81 -6.84 31.11
N ASP A 161 -1.32 -6.83 32.34
CA ASP A 161 -0.79 -7.62 33.45
C ASP A 161 -1.03 -9.13 33.27
N ILE A 162 -2.14 -9.52 32.65
CA ILE A 162 -2.40 -10.93 32.29
C ILE A 162 -1.43 -11.38 31.20
N LEU A 163 -1.23 -10.57 30.15
CA LEU A 163 -0.27 -10.88 29.08
C LEU A 163 1.16 -10.98 29.60
N SER A 164 1.59 -10.05 30.45
CA SER A 164 2.93 -10.10 31.07
C SER A 164 3.11 -11.40 31.85
N ARG A 165 2.15 -11.77 32.70
CA ARG A 165 2.20 -13.01 33.47
C ARG A 165 2.22 -14.26 32.60
N ALA A 166 1.44 -14.29 31.52
CA ALA A 166 1.44 -15.39 30.56
C ALA A 166 2.82 -15.54 29.90
N LEU A 167 3.42 -14.44 29.43
CA LEU A 167 4.74 -14.44 28.79
C LEU A 167 5.87 -14.79 29.77
N ASP A 168 5.84 -14.26 30.99
CA ASP A 168 6.81 -14.59 32.05
C ASP A 168 6.74 -16.07 32.42
N ARG A 169 5.52 -16.63 32.47
CA ARG A 169 5.31 -18.05 32.72
C ARG A 169 5.87 -18.91 31.58
N ILE A 170 5.59 -18.56 30.33
CA ILE A 170 6.15 -19.25 29.15
C ILE A 170 7.68 -19.19 29.18
N LYS A 171 8.27 -18.01 29.44
CA LYS A 171 9.71 -17.82 29.57
C LYS A 171 10.31 -18.74 30.63
N SER A 172 9.68 -18.83 31.80
CA SER A 172 10.15 -19.70 32.89
C SER A 172 10.11 -21.19 32.53
N LEU A 173 9.18 -21.61 31.67
CA LEU A 173 9.06 -23.00 31.21
C LEU A 173 10.15 -23.35 30.20
N VAL A 174 10.50 -22.39 29.34
CA VAL A 174 11.63 -22.52 28.40
C VAL A 174 12.95 -22.60 29.17
N GLU A 175 13.16 -21.72 30.16
CA GLU A 175 14.36 -21.73 31.01
C GLU A 175 14.53 -23.04 31.79
N LYS A 176 13.42 -23.67 32.20
CA LYS A 176 13.40 -24.97 32.89
C LYS A 176 13.54 -26.17 31.94
N GLY A 177 13.58 -25.95 30.62
CA GLY A 177 13.63 -27.02 29.62
C GLY A 177 12.35 -27.84 29.51
N SER A 178 11.23 -27.36 30.07
CA SER A 178 9.91 -28.03 29.93
C SER A 178 9.31 -27.82 28.54
N ILE A 179 9.74 -26.77 27.85
CA ILE A 179 9.39 -26.45 26.46
C ILE A 179 10.70 -26.21 25.72
N ASP A 180 10.91 -26.90 24.59
CA ASP A 180 12.05 -26.67 23.71
C ASP A 180 11.62 -25.79 22.52
N PRO A 181 12.09 -24.53 22.42
CA PRO A 181 11.78 -23.63 21.32
C PRO A 181 12.16 -24.19 19.95
N LYS A 182 13.12 -25.12 19.87
CA LYS A 182 13.58 -25.71 18.61
C LYS A 182 12.62 -26.74 18.02
N ASN A 183 11.75 -27.31 18.86
CA ASN A 183 10.73 -28.27 18.41
C ASN A 183 9.39 -27.60 18.06
N LEU A 184 9.35 -26.26 18.10
CA LEU A 184 8.15 -25.43 17.91
C LEU A 184 8.14 -24.68 16.56
N VAL A 185 9.13 -24.92 15.68
CA VAL A 185 9.31 -24.29 14.35
C VAL A 185 9.38 -25.35 13.25
#